data_AF-A0A7I9ZAZ3-F1
#
_entry.id   AF-A0A7I9ZAZ3-F1
#
_cell.length_a   1.000
_cell.length_b   1.000
_cell.length_c   1.000
_cell.angle_alpha   90.00
_cell.angle_beta   90.00
_cell.angle_gamma   90.00
#
_symmetry.space_group_name_H-M   'P 1'
#
loop_
_entity.id
_entity.type
_entity.pdbx_description
1 polymer ?
#
loop_
_entity_poly.entity_id
_entity_poly.type
_entity_poly.pdbx_seq_one_letter_code
_entity_poly.pdbx_strand_id
1 'polypeptide(L)'
;MSGDRFDRITLLDWGRSACLCDVGAPGQSVAVAVTADGRDVFWLLDETEPHADYPRYGDARQPHEQHGPLPDALRERIWPTPRRGRPTKGTGRPCRIAVSAPAEACRLHSERQAAP
;
A
#
# COMPACT_ATOMS: atom_id res chain seq x y z
N MET A 1 44.80 7.51 -5.82
CA MET A 1 44.09 8.03 -4.64
C MET A 1 42.77 7.30 -4.51
N SER A 2 42.57 6.62 -3.37
CA SER A 2 41.30 6.18 -2.74
C SER A 2 40.06 5.98 -3.62
N GLY A 3 39.92 4.81 -4.26
CA GLY A 3 38.62 4.31 -4.76
C GLY A 3 37.79 3.62 -3.67
N ASP A 4 38.46 3.06 -2.66
CA ASP A 4 37.90 2.18 -1.63
C ASP A 4 36.83 2.82 -0.71
N ARG A 5 36.78 4.16 -0.62
CA ARG A 5 35.90 4.84 0.35
C ARG A 5 34.42 4.81 -0.07
N PHE A 6 34.12 4.64 -1.35
CA PHE A 6 32.76 4.73 -1.89
C PHE A 6 32.18 3.41 -2.36
N ASP A 7 32.95 2.32 -2.33
CA ASP A 7 32.54 0.99 -2.81
C ASP A 7 31.31 0.40 -2.08
N ARG A 8 30.82 1.06 -1.03
CA ARG A 8 29.62 0.67 -0.26
C ARG A 8 28.61 1.80 -0.06
N ILE A 9 28.81 2.97 -0.68
CA ILE A 9 27.95 4.14 -0.49
C ILE A 9 27.20 4.40 -1.78
N THR A 10 25.87 4.53 -1.68
CA THR A 10 25.03 4.98 -2.79
C THR A 10 24.80 6.47 -2.63
N LEU A 11 24.96 7.25 -3.70
CA LEU A 11 24.79 8.70 -3.69
C LEU A 11 23.39 9.06 -4.20
N LEU A 12 22.69 9.96 -3.51
CA LEU A 12 21.39 10.47 -3.98
C LEU A 12 21.61 11.65 -4.94
N ASP A 13 21.07 11.52 -6.16
CA ASP A 13 21.00 12.58 -7.15
C ASP A 13 19.63 13.26 -7.07
N TRP A 14 19.53 14.26 -6.19
CA TRP A 14 18.30 15.02 -6.00
C TRP A 14 17.86 15.78 -7.26
N GLY A 15 18.78 16.12 -8.17
CA GLY A 15 18.46 16.85 -9.40
C GLY A 15 17.71 16.00 -10.43
N ARG A 16 17.89 14.68 -10.40
CA ARG A 16 17.15 13.71 -11.22
C ARG A 16 16.01 13.01 -10.47
N SER A 17 15.83 13.32 -9.18
CA SER A 17 14.78 12.78 -8.33
C SER A 17 13.45 13.53 -8.51
N ALA A 18 12.34 12.90 -8.13
CA ALA A 18 11.01 13.50 -8.23
C ALA A 18 10.19 13.33 -6.94
N CYS A 19 9.56 14.41 -6.47
CA CYS A 19 8.56 14.30 -5.40
C CYS A 19 7.33 13.52 -5.90
N LEU A 20 6.73 12.73 -5.02
CA LEU A 20 5.44 12.05 -5.23
C LEU A 20 4.24 12.85 -4.68
N CYS A 21 4.45 14.15 -4.50
CA CYS A 21 3.50 15.11 -3.97
C CYS A 21 2.18 15.12 -4.77
N ASP A 22 2.25 14.97 -6.09
CA ASP A 22 1.14 15.05 -7.04
C ASP A 22 0.39 13.72 -7.22
N VAL A 23 0.98 12.60 -6.80
CA VAL A 23 0.37 11.26 -6.84
C VAL A 23 -0.17 10.78 -5.48
N GLY A 24 -0.36 11.72 -4.55
CA GLY A 24 -0.99 11.45 -3.25
C GLY A 24 -0.05 10.88 -2.19
N ALA A 25 1.26 11.00 -2.38
CA ALA A 25 2.27 10.59 -1.40
C ALA A 25 3.18 11.78 -0.99
N PRO A 26 2.62 12.84 -0.37
CA PRO A 26 3.40 13.98 0.07
C PRO A 26 4.46 13.59 1.11
N GLY A 27 5.64 14.23 1.04
CA GLY A 27 6.80 13.89 1.87
C GLY A 27 7.55 12.64 1.43
N GLN A 28 7.14 12.04 0.31
CA GLN A 28 7.86 10.94 -0.33
C GLN A 28 8.41 11.37 -1.69
N SER A 29 9.57 10.85 -2.03
CA SER A 29 10.25 11.07 -3.30
C SER A 29 10.68 9.73 -3.91
N VAL A 30 10.67 9.66 -5.24
CA VAL A 30 11.45 8.66 -5.99
C VAL A 30 12.82 9.26 -6.21
N ALA A 31 13.80 8.80 -5.44
CA ALA A 31 15.17 9.27 -5.56
C ALA A 31 15.94 8.44 -6.57
N VAL A 32 16.73 9.13 -7.40
CA VAL A 32 17.76 8.50 -8.22
C VAL A 32 18.98 8.30 -7.35
N ALA A 33 19.34 7.05 -7.09
CA ALA A 33 20.49 6.68 -6.30
C ALA A 33 21.56 6.05 -7.21
N VAL A 34 22.77 6.56 -7.16
CA VAL A 34 23.91 6.10 -7.98
C VAL A 34 24.76 5.17 -7.13
N THR A 35 24.87 3.91 -7.56
CA THR A 35 25.67 2.89 -6.89
C THR A 35 27.17 3.11 -7.13
N ALA A 36 28.02 2.41 -6.36
CA ALA A 36 29.47 2.52 -6.48
C ALA A 36 30.02 2.16 -7.87
N ASP A 37 29.35 1.27 -8.60
CA ASP A 37 29.67 0.90 -9.99
C ASP A 37 29.03 1.83 -11.04
N GLY A 38 28.46 2.95 -10.60
CA GLY A 38 27.92 3.99 -11.47
C GLY A 38 26.55 3.68 -12.08
N ARG A 39 25.81 2.68 -11.56
CA ARG A 39 24.46 2.37 -12.02
C ARG A 39 23.43 3.23 -11.28
N ASP A 40 22.44 3.68 -12.02
CA ASP A 40 21.26 4.31 -11.43
C ASP A 40 20.31 3.22 -10.91
N VAL A 41 19.84 3.41 -9.68
CA VAL A 41 18.76 2.64 -9.07
C VAL A 41 17.75 3.60 -8.44
N PHE A 42 16.47 3.26 -8.50
CA PHE A 42 15.40 4.12 -7.98
C PHE A 42 14.99 3.65 -6.58
N TRP A 43 14.97 4.59 -5.64
CA TRP A 43 14.60 4.34 -4.25
C TRP A 43 13.34 5.14 -3.91
N LEU A 44 12.39 4.51 -3.23
CA LEU A 44 11.30 5.22 -2.58
C LEU A 44 11.81 5.72 -1.23
N LEU A 45 11.80 7.03 -1.03
CA LEU A 45 12.36 7.68 0.15
C LEU A 45 11.32 8.55 0.84
N ASP A 46 11.31 8.47 2.18
CA ASP A 46 10.79 9.54 3.02
C ASP A 46 11.85 10.65 3.05
N GLU A 47 11.47 11.88 2.70
CA GLU A 47 12.39 13.01 2.55
C GLU A 47 13.08 13.42 3.85
N THR A 48 12.51 13.06 5.01
CA THR A 48 13.10 13.38 6.31
C THR A 48 14.15 12.37 6.75
N GLU A 49 14.09 11.14 6.22
CA GLU A 49 14.92 10.02 6.68
C GLU A 49 16.42 10.23 6.43
N PRO A 50 16.90 10.74 5.28
CA PRO A 50 18.34 10.96 5.04
C PRO A 50 19.03 11.89 6.04
N HIS A 51 18.26 12.68 6.77
CA HIS A 51 18.75 13.67 7.74
C HIS A 51 18.48 13.28 9.19
N ALA A 52 17.88 12.11 9.44
CA ALA A 52 17.64 11.62 10.79
C ALA A 52 18.95 11.25 11.50
N ASP A 53 18.98 11.38 12.83
CA ASP A 53 20.12 10.95 13.66
C ASP A 53 20.41 9.45 13.53
N TYR A 54 19.35 8.66 13.30
CA TYR A 54 19.39 7.21 13.11
C TYR A 54 18.50 6.83 11.91
N PRO A 55 19.00 7.02 10.68
CA PRO A 55 18.19 6.77 9.49
C PRO A 55 17.90 5.29 9.35
N ARG A 56 16.66 4.97 9.01
CA ARG A 56 16.21 3.64 8.62
C ARG A 56 16.54 3.42 7.15
N TYR A 57 16.90 2.19 6.83
CA TYR A 57 17.27 1.81 5.48
C TYR A 57 16.31 0.73 4.99
N GLY A 58 15.82 0.89 3.76
CA GLY A 58 15.13 -0.17 3.06
C GLY A 58 16.11 -1.26 2.58
N ASP A 59 15.56 -2.34 2.01
CA ASP A 59 16.35 -3.34 1.30
C ASP A 59 16.22 -3.10 -0.20
N ALA A 60 17.35 -2.83 -0.87
CA ALA A 60 17.39 -2.61 -2.32
C ALA A 60 17.03 -3.87 -3.13
N ARG A 61 16.88 -5.04 -2.48
CA ARG A 61 16.49 -6.32 -3.09
C ARG A 61 15.03 -6.69 -2.81
N GLN A 62 14.22 -5.74 -2.34
CA GLN A 62 12.78 -5.96 -2.20
C GLN A 62 12.20 -6.37 -3.56
N PRO A 63 11.34 -7.40 -3.63
CA PRO A 63 10.67 -7.74 -4.88
C PRO A 63 9.71 -6.59 -5.27
N HIS A 64 10.06 -5.86 -6.33
CA HIS A 64 9.32 -4.67 -6.79
C HIS A 64 7.96 -5.02 -7.41
N GLU A 65 7.84 -6.24 -7.95
CA GLU A 65 6.59 -6.73 -8.52
C GLU A 65 6.17 -7.98 -7.75
N GLN A 66 5.30 -7.78 -6.74
CA GLN A 66 4.61 -8.89 -6.10
C GLN A 66 3.43 -9.31 -6.97
N HIS A 67 3.73 -10.04 -8.05
CA HIS A 67 2.72 -10.62 -8.92
C HIS A 67 1.96 -11.72 -8.17
N GLY A 68 0.71 -11.43 -7.83
CA GLY A 68 -0.15 -12.35 -7.11
C GLY A 68 -1.35 -11.65 -6.50
N PRO A 69 -2.35 -12.41 -6.03
CA PRO A 69 -3.43 -11.82 -5.26
C PRO A 69 -2.87 -11.14 -4.01
N LEU A 70 -3.40 -9.94 -3.68
CA LEU A 70 -3.09 -9.27 -2.43
C LEU A 70 -3.38 -10.21 -1.24
N PRO A 71 -2.60 -10.13 -0.15
CA PRO A 71 -2.93 -10.83 1.09
C PRO A 71 -4.38 -10.61 1.50
N ASP A 72 -5.05 -11.64 2.00
CA ASP A 72 -6.50 -11.62 2.30
C ASP A 72 -6.93 -10.42 3.15
N ALA A 73 -6.12 -10.06 4.14
CA ALA A 73 -6.38 -8.92 5.00
C ALA A 73 -6.35 -7.57 4.25
N LEU A 74 -5.45 -7.40 3.27
CA LEU A 74 -5.39 -6.19 2.44
C LEU A 74 -6.52 -6.18 1.42
N ARG A 75 -6.83 -7.34 0.84
CA ARG A 75 -7.94 -7.50 -0.10
C ARG A 75 -9.29 -7.14 0.54
N GLU A 76 -9.58 -7.63 1.75
CA GLU A 76 -10.82 -7.27 2.48
C GLU A 76 -10.84 -5.79 2.92
N ARG A 77 -9.68 -5.13 3.06
CA ARG A 77 -9.64 -3.67 3.35
C ARG A 77 -9.99 -2.82 2.14
N ILE A 78 -9.52 -3.19 0.95
CA ILE A 78 -9.72 -2.43 -0.29
C ILE A 78 -11.07 -2.79 -0.93
N TRP A 79 -11.37 -4.09 -1.00
CA TRP A 79 -12.61 -4.65 -1.53
C TRP A 79 -13.25 -5.56 -0.49
N PRO A 80 -13.85 -4.98 0.57
CA PRO A 80 -14.53 -5.77 1.56
C PRO A 80 -15.62 -6.60 0.91
N THR A 81 -15.74 -7.85 1.34
CA THR A 81 -16.85 -8.72 0.95
C THR A 81 -18.16 -7.97 1.16
N PRO A 82 -19.01 -7.81 0.13
CA PRO A 82 -20.25 -7.05 0.24
C PRO A 82 -21.10 -7.59 1.40
N ARG A 83 -21.66 -6.68 2.20
CA ARG A 83 -22.57 -7.00 3.31
C ARG A 83 -23.86 -6.24 3.12
N ARG A 84 -24.99 -6.87 3.46
CA ARG A 84 -26.32 -6.30 3.23
C ARG A 84 -26.52 -4.94 3.94
N GLY A 85 -26.01 -4.78 5.15
CA GLY A 85 -26.11 -3.54 5.93
C GLY A 85 -27.49 -3.19 6.50
N ARG A 86 -28.61 -3.67 5.95
CA ARG A 86 -29.95 -3.32 6.48
C ARG A 86 -30.16 -3.88 7.91
N PRO A 87 -30.79 -3.11 8.82
CA PRO A 87 -31.01 -3.48 10.21
C PRO A 87 -31.69 -4.84 10.42
N THR A 88 -31.28 -5.56 11.46
CA THR A 88 -31.95 -6.77 11.92
C THR A 88 -33.18 -6.43 12.78
N LYS A 89 -34.29 -7.18 12.62
CA LYS A 89 -35.56 -6.92 13.33
C LYS A 89 -35.47 -7.01 14.87
N GLY A 90 -34.48 -7.73 15.42
CA GLY A 90 -34.35 -7.94 16.86
C GLY A 90 -33.43 -6.93 17.56
N THR A 91 -32.34 -6.52 16.92
CA THR A 91 -31.31 -5.69 17.56
C THR A 91 -31.15 -4.31 16.96
N GLY A 92 -31.79 -4.03 15.80
CA GLY A 92 -31.59 -2.80 15.04
C GLY A 92 -30.19 -2.65 14.43
N ARG A 93 -29.25 -3.55 14.74
CA ARG A 93 -27.88 -3.50 14.22
C ARG A 93 -27.84 -3.85 12.73
N PRO A 94 -26.94 -3.23 11.95
CA PRO A 94 -26.72 -3.57 10.54
C PRO A 94 -26.44 -5.05 10.35
N CYS A 95 -27.13 -5.68 9.39
CA CYS A 95 -26.85 -7.07 9.05
C CYS A 95 -25.45 -7.18 8.41
N ARG A 96 -24.58 -8.01 9.01
CA ARG A 96 -23.20 -8.23 8.57
C ARG A 96 -23.00 -9.54 7.79
N ILE A 97 -24.10 -10.21 7.40
CA ILE A 97 -24.01 -11.42 6.58
C ILE A 97 -23.46 -11.05 5.20
N ALA A 98 -22.44 -11.79 4.77
CA ALA A 98 -21.84 -11.67 3.45
C ALA A 98 -22.85 -11.97 2.35
N VAL A 99 -22.81 -11.19 1.28
CA VAL A 99 -23.64 -11.35 0.07
C VAL A 99 -22.73 -11.33 -1.16
N SER A 100 -23.21 -11.90 -2.27
CA SER A 100 -22.41 -12.02 -3.49
C SER A 100 -22.29 -10.70 -4.25
N ALA A 101 -23.30 -9.83 -4.13
CA ALA A 101 -23.30 -8.49 -4.73
C ALA A 101 -23.81 -7.41 -3.74
N PRO A 102 -23.35 -6.15 -3.89
CA PRO A 102 -23.94 -5.02 -3.16
C PRO A 102 -25.46 -4.97 -3.34
N ALA A 103 -26.18 -4.60 -2.27
CA ALA A 103 -27.65 -4.52 -2.20
C ALA A 103 -28.42 -5.86 -2.34
N GLU A 104 -27.74 -7.00 -2.52
CA GLU A 104 -28.40 -8.31 -2.52
C GLU A 104 -29.01 -8.62 -1.13
N ALA A 105 -30.17 -9.30 -1.13
CA ALA A 105 -30.79 -9.78 0.09
C ALA A 105 -30.03 -11.00 0.63
N CYS A 106 -29.49 -10.92 1.85
CA CYS A 106 -28.93 -12.10 2.50
C CYS A 106 -30.02 -13.12 2.85
N ARG A 107 -29.65 -14.40 3.04
CA ARG A 107 -30.59 -15.51 3.26
C ARG A 107 -31.67 -15.23 4.32
N LEU A 108 -31.28 -14.68 5.48
CA LEU A 108 -32.21 -14.36 6.57
C LEU A 108 -33.23 -13.27 6.22
N HIS A 109 -32.95 -12.49 5.18
CA HIS A 109 -33.78 -11.39 4.74
C HIS A 109 -34.46 -11.63 3.40
N SER A 110 -33.95 -12.52 2.56
CA SER A 110 -34.64 -13.00 1.35
C SER A 110 -35.82 -13.90 1.72
N GLU A 111 -35.64 -14.82 2.69
CA GLU A 111 -36.72 -15.67 3.23
C GLU A 111 -37.87 -14.85 3.86
N ARG A 112 -37.62 -13.59 4.25
CA ARG A 112 -38.61 -12.70 4.87
C ARG A 112 -39.29 -11.71 3.92
N GLN A 113 -38.81 -11.56 2.68
CA GLN A 113 -39.48 -10.73 1.66
C GLN A 113 -40.59 -11.48 0.93
N ALA A 114 -40.67 -12.81 1.08
CA ALA A 114 -41.68 -13.66 0.45
C ALA A 114 -42.96 -13.85 1.29
N ALA A 115 -43.18 -13.07 2.35
CA ALA A 115 -44.42 -13.08 3.11
C ALA A 115 -45.29 -11.88 2.67
N PRO A 116 -46.41 -12.11 1.93
CA PRO A 116 -47.43 -11.08 1.70
C PRO A 116 -48.12 -10.66 3.00
#